data_AF-A0A5K0X3Q9-F1
#
_entry.id   AF-A0A5K0X3Q9-F1
#
_cell.length_a   1.000
_cell.length_b   1.000
_cell.length_c   1.000
_cell.angle_alpha   90.00
_cell.angle_beta   90.00
_cell.angle_gamma   90.00
#
_symmetry.space_group_name_H-M   'P 1'
#
loop_
_entity.id
_entity.type
_entity.pdbx_description
1 polymer ?
#
loop_
_entity_poly.entity_id
_entity_poly.type
_entity_poly.pdbx_seq_one_letter_code
_entity_poly.pdbx_strand_id
1 'polypeptide(L)' 'FIVTFVNNMPNPEKDSASVQEFLSSMEGAFRTHSLWAGASEEELESAYE' A
#
# COMPACT_ATOMS: atom_id res chain seq x y z
N PHE A 1 -5.66 -6.73 -4.56
CA PHE A 1 -5.52 -6.96 -3.10
C PHE A 1 -6.88 -7.24 -2.45
N ILE A 2 -7.82 -6.29 -2.43
CA ILE A 2 -9.10 -6.41 -1.66
C ILE A 2 -9.89 -7.71 -1.93
N VAL A 3 -10.16 -8.05 -3.19
CA VAL A 3 -10.92 -9.27 -3.53
C VAL A 3 -10.18 -10.53 -3.08
N THR A 4 -8.86 -10.58 -3.24
CA THR A 4 -8.03 -11.70 -2.79
C THR A 4 -8.04 -11.82 -1.27
N PHE A 5 -7.92 -10.68 -0.57
CA PHE A 5 -7.87 -10.61 0.88
C PHE A 5 -9.16 -11.12 1.53
N VAL A 6 -10.33 -10.69 1.03
CA VAL A 6 -11.65 -11.10 1.56
C VAL A 6 -11.94 -12.60 1.33
N ASN A 7 -11.30 -13.23 0.34
CA ASN A 7 -11.46 -14.65 0.05
C ASN A 7 -10.55 -15.56 0.91
N ASN A 8 -9.62 -14.99 1.68
CA ASN A 8 -8.77 -15.77 2.58
C ASN A 8 -9.53 -16.14 3.87
N MET A 9 -9.13 -17.24 4.51
CA MET A 9 -9.62 -17.54 5.86
C MET A 9 -9.09 -16.49 6.83
N PRO A 10 -9.94 -15.88 7.69
CA PRO A 10 -9.51 -14.86 8.63
C PRO A 10 -8.38 -15.35 9.54
N ASN A 11 -7.30 -14.58 9.59
CA ASN A 11 -6.15 -14.85 10.46
C ASN A 11 -5.49 -13.52 10.82
N PRO A 12 -5.67 -13.00 12.05
CA PRO A 12 -5.22 -11.65 12.42
C PRO A 12 -3.75 -11.37 12.11
N GLU A 13 -2.84 -12.31 12.41
CA GLU A 13 -1.41 -12.12 12.20
C GLU A 13 -1.05 -12.05 10.71
N LYS A 14 -1.60 -12.97 9.90
CA LYS A 14 -1.36 -13.01 8.45
C LYS A 14 -2.06 -11.88 7.72
N ASP A 15 -3.24 -11.51 8.19
CA ASP A 15 -4.05 -10.43 7.64
C ASP A 15 -3.34 -9.09 7.86
N SER A 16 -2.87 -8.83 9.09
CA SER A 16 -2.06 -7.66 9.40
C SER A 16 -0.76 -7.63 8.58
N ALA A 17 -0.03 -8.74 8.48
CA ALA A 17 1.19 -8.81 7.67
C ALA A 17 0.91 -8.53 6.18
N SER A 18 -0.16 -9.09 5.63
CA SER A 18 -0.54 -8.91 4.21
C SER A 18 -0.95 -7.46 3.91
N VAL A 19 -1.64 -6.80 4.84
CA VAL A 19 -2.00 -5.38 4.70
C VAL A 19 -0.74 -4.51 4.76
N GLN A 20 0.16 -4.75 5.70
CA GLN A 20 1.42 -4.00 5.81
C GLN A 20 2.28 -4.15 4.56
N GLU A 21 2.43 -5.37 4.04
CA GLU A 21 3.17 -5.62 2.78
C GLU A 21 2.53 -4.88 1.59
N PHE A 22 1.20 -4.89 1.50
CA PHE A 22 0.49 -4.15 0.46
C PHE A 22 0.72 -2.64 0.56
N LEU A 23 0.65 -2.05 1.76
CA LEU A 23 0.87 -0.62 1.98
C LEU A 23 2.30 -0.22 1.61
N SER A 24 3.33 -0.94 2.08
CA SER A 24 4.73 -0.68 1.71
C SER A 24 4.98 -0.82 0.21
N SER A 25 4.33 -1.80 -0.45
CA SER A 25 4.41 -1.95 -1.89
C SER A 25 3.77 -0.78 -2.64
N MET A 26 2.65 -0.23 -2.15
CA MET A 26 1.98 0.92 -2.76
C MET A 26 2.78 2.20 -2.57
N GLU A 27 3.36 2.42 -1.39
CA GLU A 27 4.27 3.53 -1.15
C GLU A 27 5.45 3.53 -2.15
N GLY A 28 6.11 2.38 -2.30
CA GLY A 28 7.20 2.23 -3.27
C GLY A 28 6.74 2.47 -4.72
N ALA A 29 5.53 2.03 -5.07
CA ALA A 29 4.97 2.25 -6.40
C ALA A 29 4.72 3.74 -6.67
N PHE A 30 4.10 4.48 -5.73
CA PHE A 30 3.86 5.91 -5.88
C PHE A 30 5.16 6.70 -6.01
N ARG A 31 6.17 6.44 -5.16
CA ARG A 31 7.47 7.13 -5.23
C ARG A 31 8.24 6.89 -6.54
N THR A 32 8.07 5.72 -7.15
CA THR A 32 8.81 5.33 -8.36
C THR A 32 8.04 5.58 -9.66
N HIS A 33 6.75 5.89 -9.57
CA HIS A 33 5.91 6.10 -10.75
C HIS A 33 6.20 7.47 -11.38
N SER A 34 6.53 7.48 -12.68
CA SER A 34 6.88 8.69 -13.44
C SER A 34 5.82 9.81 -13.37
N LEU A 35 4.54 9.46 -13.29
CA LEU A 35 3.45 10.45 -13.12
C LEU A 35 3.49 11.19 -11.77
N TRP A 36 4.15 10.64 -10.76
CA TRP A 36 4.28 11.21 -9.41
C TRP A 36 5.65 11.87 -9.20
N ALA A 37 6.51 11.92 -10.22
CA ALA A 37 7.86 12.48 -10.11
C ALA A 37 7.88 14.00 -9.75
N GLY A 38 6.75 14.69 -9.86
CA GLY A 38 6.59 16.10 -9.47
C GLY A 38 5.82 16.32 -8.17
N ALA A 39 5.36 15.26 -7.50
CA ALA A 39 4.65 15.36 -6.23
C ALA A 39 5.63 15.72 -5.09
N SER A 40 5.17 16.54 -4.15
CA SER A 40 5.95 16.86 -2.95
C SER A 40 5.99 15.66 -1.98
N GLU A 41 6.95 15.66 -1.05
CA GLU A 41 7.01 14.61 -0.01
C GLU A 41 5.74 14.62 0.86
N GLU A 42 5.15 15.78 1.12
CA GLU A 42 3.88 15.91 1.86
C GLU A 42 2.69 15.32 1.08
N GLU A 43 2.63 15.50 -0.24
CA GLU A 43 1.59 14.90 -1.09
C GLU A 43 1.74 13.39 -1.20
N LEU A 44 2.98 12.92 -1.23
CA LEU A 44 3.31 11.50 -1.19
C LEU A 44 2.88 10.91 0.17
N GLU A 45 3.31 11.50 1.29
CA GLU A 45 2.96 11.05 2.65
C GLU A 45 1.44 11.03 2.88
N SER A 46 0.72 12.07 2.41
CA SER A 46 -0.74 12.14 2.46
C SER A 46 -1.44 11.07 1.61
N ALA A 47 -0.78 10.51 0.59
CA ALA A 47 -1.32 9.42 -0.21
C ALA A 47 -1.11 8.04 0.45
N TYR A 48 -0.26 7.97 1.48
CA TYR A 48 0.08 6.77 2.23
C TYR A 48 -0.65 6.65 3.57
N GLU A 49 -1.09 7.77 4.15
CA GLU A 49 -1.93 7.85 5.37
C GLU A 49 -3.41 7.46 5.12
#